data_AF-A0A3A5ID12-F1
#
_entry.id   AF-A0A3A5ID12-F1
#
_cell.length_a   1.000
_cell.length_b   1.000
_cell.length_c   1.000
_cell.angle_alpha   90.00
_cell.angle_beta   90.00
_cell.angle_gamma   90.00
#
_symmetry.space_group_name_H-M   'P 1'
#
loop_
_entity.id
_entity.type
_entity.pdbx_description
1 polymer ?
#
loop_
_entity_poly.entity_id
_entity_poly.type
_entity_poly.pdbx_seq_one_letter_code
_entity_poly.pdbx_strand_id
1 'polypeptide(L)'
;MIIKAEIINQPYSGQYKEKIYDIASSWNSQNWTWIKFEEENFHEWCGEFRGSPRAVALSNKHNKILVLTSDYLFQVDCYSREVTAYESQPPYQCLTVTPSGDFIIADYYDIEKIESTLNDKIPLKSPIKMDTVTFHGWSNNKLLITCDEFLNLGNRVKLEMDGDTFEITIKGLN
;
A
#
# COMPACT_ATOMS: atom_id res chain seq x y z
N MET A 1 8.83 -14.41 -12.12
CA MET A 1 7.96 -13.73 -11.13
C MET A 1 8.42 -12.29 -10.95
N ILE A 2 7.53 -11.36 -10.65
CA ILE A 2 7.91 -9.99 -10.23
C ILE A 2 8.45 -10.07 -8.79
N ILE A 3 9.63 -9.50 -8.56
CA ILE A 3 10.33 -9.53 -7.25
C ILE A 3 10.52 -8.15 -6.64
N LYS A 4 10.36 -7.08 -7.44
CA LYS A 4 10.46 -5.71 -6.97
C LYS A 4 9.42 -4.84 -7.66
N ALA A 5 8.87 -3.89 -6.92
CA ALA A 5 7.96 -2.86 -7.42
C ALA A 5 8.33 -1.53 -6.78
N GLU A 6 8.42 -0.47 -7.58
CA GLU A 6 8.84 0.86 -7.11
C GLU A 6 8.04 1.94 -7.85
N ILE A 7 7.47 2.90 -7.11
CA ILE A 7 6.86 4.09 -7.72
C ILE A 7 7.98 4.94 -8.32
N ILE A 8 7.84 5.30 -9.58
CA ILE A 8 8.77 6.17 -10.30
C ILE A 8 8.03 7.37 -10.89
N ASN A 9 8.80 8.39 -11.29
CA ASN A 9 8.26 9.44 -12.15
C ASN A 9 7.95 8.87 -13.54
N GLN A 10 7.13 9.59 -14.31
CA GLN A 10 6.82 9.24 -15.70
C GLN A 10 8.13 8.96 -16.47
N PRO A 11 8.28 7.76 -17.05
CA PRO A 11 9.46 7.40 -17.82
C PRO A 11 9.49 8.14 -19.16
N TYR A 12 10.67 8.21 -19.78
CA TYR A 12 10.77 8.67 -21.16
C TYR A 12 10.16 7.64 -22.12
N SER A 13 9.56 8.11 -23.21
CA SER A 13 8.97 7.22 -24.22
C SER A 13 10.01 6.21 -24.74
N GLY A 14 9.65 4.92 -24.69
CA GLY A 14 10.51 3.82 -25.12
C GLY A 14 11.59 3.41 -24.13
N GLN A 15 11.66 4.01 -22.93
CA GLN A 15 12.61 3.62 -21.89
C GLN A 15 12.33 2.21 -21.35
N TYR A 16 11.05 1.86 -21.19
CA TYR A 16 10.63 0.55 -20.71
C TYR A 16 9.56 -0.04 -21.63
N LYS A 17 9.38 -1.36 -21.54
CA LYS A 17 8.14 -1.97 -22.01
C LYS A 17 7.03 -1.55 -21.06
N GLU A 18 5.97 -0.96 -21.59
CA GLU A 18 4.86 -0.40 -20.82
C GLU A 18 3.62 -1.30 -20.87
N LYS A 19 2.86 -1.32 -19.77
CA LYS A 19 1.53 -1.93 -19.71
C LYS A 19 0.59 -1.00 -18.94
N ILE A 20 -0.53 -0.66 -19.58
CA ILE A 20 -1.54 0.24 -19.02
C ILE A 20 -2.59 -0.57 -18.25
N TYR A 21 -2.85 -0.14 -17.02
CA TYR A 21 -3.86 -0.65 -16.12
C TYR A 21 -4.90 0.45 -15.88
N ASP A 22 -5.95 0.42 -16.69
CA ASP A 22 -7.06 1.37 -16.60
C ASP A 22 -8.38 0.64 -16.42
N ILE A 23 -9.30 1.28 -15.71
CA ILE A 23 -10.65 0.77 -15.42
C ILE A 23 -11.62 1.81 -15.95
N ALA A 24 -12.42 1.45 -16.94
CA ALA A 24 -13.34 2.38 -17.57
C ALA A 24 -14.36 2.90 -16.54
N SER A 25 -14.30 4.20 -16.24
CA SER A 25 -15.20 4.86 -15.30
C SER A 25 -15.26 6.36 -15.58
N SER A 26 -16.45 6.94 -15.46
CA SER A 26 -16.66 8.39 -15.59
C SER A 26 -16.09 9.20 -14.42
N TRP A 27 -15.68 8.52 -13.34
CA TRP A 27 -15.13 9.14 -12.12
C TRP A 27 -13.60 9.10 -12.06
N ASN A 28 -12.95 8.64 -13.13
CA ASN A 28 -11.49 8.62 -13.19
C ASN A 28 -10.92 10.04 -13.18
N SER A 29 -9.88 10.23 -12.40
CA SER A 29 -9.04 11.42 -12.50
C SER A 29 -8.22 11.40 -13.79
N GLN A 30 -7.64 12.56 -14.13
CA GLN A 30 -6.67 12.67 -15.22
C GLN A 30 -5.26 12.22 -14.82
N ASN A 31 -5.07 11.81 -13.55
CA ASN A 31 -3.77 11.47 -13.01
C ASN A 31 -3.41 10.02 -13.30
N TRP A 32 -2.11 9.75 -13.30
CA TRP A 32 -1.52 8.45 -13.53
C TRP A 32 -0.33 8.22 -12.60
N THR A 33 -0.08 6.94 -12.32
CA THR A 33 1.01 6.45 -11.48
C THR A 33 1.85 5.46 -12.27
N TRP A 34 3.16 5.63 -12.25
CA TRP A 34 4.10 4.72 -12.91
C TRP A 34 4.80 3.86 -11.87
N ILE A 35 4.73 2.54 -12.05
CA ILE A 35 5.40 1.57 -11.21
C ILE A 35 6.43 0.83 -12.06
N LYS A 36 7.71 0.91 -11.68
CA LYS A 36 8.75 0.06 -12.24
C LYS A 36 8.69 -1.30 -11.56
N PHE A 37 8.61 -2.35 -12.36
CA PHE A 37 8.69 -3.73 -11.91
C PHE A 37 9.99 -4.37 -12.35
N GLU A 38 10.60 -5.17 -11.48
CA GLU A 38 11.75 -6.01 -11.79
C GLU A 38 11.37 -7.48 -11.60
N GLU A 39 11.70 -8.30 -12.58
CA GLU A 39 11.48 -9.75 -12.55
C GLU A 39 12.73 -10.51 -12.13
N GLU A 40 12.58 -11.78 -11.74
CA GLU A 40 13.69 -12.67 -11.34
C GLU A 40 14.83 -12.77 -12.38
N ASN A 41 14.52 -12.57 -13.66
CA ASN A 41 15.51 -12.57 -14.75
C ASN A 41 16.14 -11.18 -14.98
N PHE A 42 15.97 -10.24 -14.05
CA PHE A 42 16.41 -8.84 -14.11
C PHE A 42 15.77 -8.04 -15.26
N HIS A 43 14.67 -8.52 -15.83
CA HIS A 43 13.92 -7.75 -16.80
C HIS A 43 13.09 -6.67 -16.08
N GLU A 44 13.30 -5.43 -16.51
CA GLU A 44 12.53 -4.28 -16.02
C GLU A 44 11.43 -3.89 -17.01
N TRP A 45 10.26 -3.57 -16.49
CA TRP A 45 9.14 -3.03 -17.27
C TRP A 45 8.32 -2.06 -16.41
N CYS A 46 7.47 -1.25 -17.04
CA CYS A 46 6.71 -0.22 -16.36
C CYS A 46 5.20 -0.50 -16.46
N GLY A 47 4.51 -0.46 -15.32
CA GLY A 47 3.06 -0.42 -15.28
C GLY A 47 2.55 1.00 -15.11
N GLU A 48 1.51 1.36 -15.86
CA GLU A 48 0.84 2.66 -15.79
C GLU A 48 -0.54 2.48 -15.19
N PHE A 49 -0.78 3.06 -14.00
CA PHE A 49 -2.01 2.87 -13.23
C PHE A 49 -2.79 4.16 -13.12
N ARG A 50 -4.11 4.09 -13.29
CA ARG A 50 -5.00 5.26 -13.13
C ARG A 50 -4.95 5.82 -11.70
N GLY A 51 -4.85 7.15 -11.58
CA GLY A 51 -4.84 7.89 -10.31
C GLY A 51 -3.45 8.37 -9.87
N SER A 52 -3.41 9.33 -8.94
CA SER A 52 -2.17 9.85 -8.34
C SER A 52 -1.51 8.82 -7.40
N PRO A 53 -0.18 8.80 -7.29
CA PRO A 53 0.51 7.78 -6.50
C PRO A 53 0.25 7.95 -5.00
N ARG A 54 -0.03 6.84 -4.31
CA ARG A 54 -0.01 6.78 -2.84
C ARG A 54 1.03 5.78 -2.35
N ALA A 55 0.96 4.52 -2.76
CA ALA A 55 1.88 3.48 -2.31
C ALA A 55 1.89 2.24 -3.22
N VAL A 56 2.97 1.46 -3.13
CA VAL A 56 3.07 0.13 -3.76
C VAL A 56 3.66 -0.87 -2.77
N ALA A 57 3.13 -2.07 -2.77
CA ALA A 57 3.47 -3.13 -1.83
C ALA A 57 3.50 -4.48 -2.53
N LEU A 58 4.58 -5.26 -2.36
CA LEU A 58 4.76 -6.57 -2.97
C LEU A 58 4.86 -7.63 -1.89
N SER A 59 4.05 -8.69 -1.99
CA SER A 59 4.11 -9.85 -1.10
C SER A 59 4.51 -11.10 -1.87
N ASN A 60 5.68 -11.64 -1.54
CA ASN A 60 6.14 -12.93 -2.04
C ASN A 60 5.31 -14.09 -1.47
N LYS A 61 4.84 -13.98 -0.21
CA LYS A 61 3.97 -14.98 0.43
C LYS A 61 2.68 -15.17 -0.36
N HIS A 62 2.08 -14.07 -0.79
CA HIS A 62 0.78 -14.08 -1.48
C HIS A 62 0.90 -14.05 -3.00
N ASN A 63 2.12 -13.91 -3.56
CA ASN A 63 2.40 -13.72 -4.98
C ASN A 63 1.58 -12.56 -5.61
N LYS A 64 1.41 -11.49 -4.85
CA LYS A 64 0.58 -10.35 -5.24
C LYS A 64 1.32 -9.04 -5.04
N ILE A 65 0.93 -8.06 -5.84
CA ILE A 65 1.30 -6.66 -5.68
C ILE A 65 0.02 -5.87 -5.46
N LEU A 66 0.04 -5.01 -4.45
CA LEU A 66 -0.98 -3.98 -4.28
C LEU A 66 -0.41 -2.64 -4.73
N VAL A 67 -1.12 -1.98 -5.63
CA VAL A 67 -0.82 -0.62 -6.08
C VAL A 67 -1.97 0.28 -5.64
N LEU A 68 -1.67 1.19 -4.70
CA LEU A 68 -2.62 2.15 -4.18
C LEU A 68 -2.42 3.50 -4.90
N THR A 69 -3.46 3.95 -5.58
CA THR A 69 -3.55 5.28 -6.17
C THR A 69 -4.69 6.08 -5.54
N SER A 70 -4.88 7.33 -5.96
CA SER A 70 -6.04 8.13 -5.56
C SER A 70 -7.37 7.54 -6.03
N ASP A 71 -7.35 6.78 -7.13
CA ASP A 71 -8.56 6.35 -7.83
C ASP A 71 -8.88 4.89 -7.54
N TYR A 72 -7.87 4.04 -7.32
CA TYR A 72 -8.05 2.61 -7.13
C TYR A 72 -6.99 1.99 -6.21
N LEU A 73 -7.37 0.88 -5.57
CA LEU A 73 -6.45 -0.11 -5.04
C LEU A 73 -6.45 -1.30 -5.99
N PHE A 74 -5.36 -1.49 -6.73
CA PHE A 74 -5.20 -2.59 -7.68
C PHE A 74 -4.52 -3.79 -7.01
N GLN A 75 -5.01 -4.99 -7.27
CA GLN A 75 -4.31 -6.25 -7.00
C GLN A 75 -3.78 -6.84 -8.31
N VAL A 76 -2.47 -6.95 -8.43
CA VAL A 76 -1.77 -7.52 -9.59
C VAL A 76 -1.14 -8.84 -9.20
N ASP A 77 -1.29 -9.86 -10.04
CA ASP A 77 -0.63 -11.16 -9.86
C ASP A 77 0.84 -11.10 -10.33
N CYS A 78 1.76 -11.59 -9.48
CA CYS A 78 3.20 -11.49 -9.73
C CYS A 78 3.71 -12.34 -10.91
N TYR A 79 2.91 -13.26 -11.44
CA TYR A 79 3.33 -14.15 -12.53
C TYR A 79 2.77 -13.70 -13.89
N SER A 80 1.45 -13.53 -13.95
CA SER A 80 0.72 -13.15 -15.16
C SER A 80 0.82 -11.66 -15.48
N ARG A 81 1.15 -10.82 -14.48
CA ARG A 81 1.13 -9.35 -14.58
C ARG A 81 -0.28 -8.81 -14.84
N GLU A 82 -1.32 -9.60 -14.60
CA GLU A 82 -2.70 -9.17 -14.78
C GLU A 82 -3.30 -8.62 -13.49
N VAL A 83 -4.18 -7.63 -13.63
CA VAL A 83 -5.02 -7.19 -12.52
C VAL A 83 -6.05 -8.28 -12.26
N THR A 84 -6.05 -8.79 -11.02
CA THR A 84 -6.94 -9.88 -10.59
C THR A 84 -8.10 -9.37 -9.75
N ALA A 85 -7.96 -8.21 -9.12
CA ALA A 85 -9.02 -7.51 -8.39
C ALA A 85 -8.69 -6.02 -8.29
N TYR A 86 -9.71 -5.21 -8.02
CA TYR A 86 -9.54 -3.81 -7.69
C TYR A 86 -10.64 -3.31 -6.76
N GLU A 87 -10.36 -2.22 -6.06
CA GLU A 87 -11.33 -1.45 -5.29
C GLU A 87 -11.32 0.00 -5.79
N SER A 88 -12.51 0.55 -6.08
CA SER A 88 -12.67 1.90 -6.62
C SER A 88 -12.78 2.94 -5.51
N GLN A 89 -12.14 4.10 -5.72
CA GLN A 89 -12.15 5.26 -4.82
C GLN A 89 -11.78 4.90 -3.37
N PRO A 90 -10.61 4.25 -3.15
CA PRO A 90 -10.21 3.82 -1.82
C PRO A 90 -9.99 5.01 -0.88
N PRO A 91 -10.44 4.93 0.39
CA PRO A 91 -10.18 5.96 1.40
C PRO A 91 -8.71 5.93 1.89
N TYR A 92 -8.00 4.85 1.59
CA TYR A 92 -6.68 4.53 2.12
C TYR A 92 -5.59 5.53 1.72
N GLN A 93 -4.77 5.94 2.67
CA GLN A 93 -3.59 6.78 2.46
C GLN A 93 -2.29 5.99 2.54
N CYS A 94 -2.28 4.90 3.32
CA CYS A 94 -1.10 4.10 3.55
C CYS A 94 -1.30 2.65 3.14
N LEU A 95 -0.23 2.02 2.68
CA LEU A 95 -0.15 0.60 2.33
C LEU A 95 1.28 0.11 2.56
N THR A 96 1.43 -1.04 3.20
CA THR A 96 2.72 -1.71 3.42
C THR A 96 2.54 -3.24 3.47
N VAL A 97 3.66 -3.96 3.51
CA VAL A 97 3.70 -5.42 3.73
C VAL A 97 4.51 -5.69 4.98
N THR A 98 4.01 -6.55 5.87
CA THR A 98 4.80 -7.04 7.00
C THR A 98 6.01 -7.84 6.52
N PRO A 99 7.05 -8.02 7.36
CA PRO A 99 8.15 -8.93 7.03
C PRO A 99 7.70 -10.37 6.77
N SER A 100 6.59 -10.80 7.39
CA SER A 100 5.95 -12.09 7.16
C SER A 100 5.10 -12.16 5.88
N GLY A 101 4.90 -11.03 5.18
CA GLY A 101 4.26 -10.98 3.87
C GLY A 101 2.78 -10.58 3.86
N ASP A 102 2.21 -10.14 4.98
CA ASP A 102 0.79 -9.73 5.04
C ASP A 102 0.62 -8.25 4.74
N PHE A 103 -0.46 -7.89 4.03
CA PHE A 103 -0.72 -6.50 3.63
C PHE A 103 -1.42 -5.75 4.75
N ILE A 104 -0.90 -4.56 5.05
CA ILE A 104 -1.47 -3.62 6.01
C ILE A 104 -1.82 -2.34 5.27
N ILE A 105 -3.02 -1.84 5.48
CA ILE A 105 -3.52 -0.59 4.91
C ILE A 105 -4.02 0.32 6.02
N ALA A 106 -4.06 1.62 5.75
CA ALA A 106 -4.74 2.56 6.63
C ALA A 106 -5.39 3.68 5.84
N ASP A 107 -6.56 4.11 6.31
CA ASP A 107 -7.11 5.40 5.94
C ASP A 107 -6.60 6.48 6.91
N TYR A 108 -7.40 7.52 7.17
CA TYR A 108 -7.03 8.57 8.12
C TYR A 108 -7.18 8.15 9.59
N TYR A 109 -8.03 7.17 9.89
CA TYR A 109 -8.50 6.89 11.25
C TYR A 109 -8.20 5.46 11.70
N ASP A 110 -8.24 4.50 10.77
CA ASP A 110 -8.20 3.08 11.06
C ASP A 110 -7.07 2.39 10.29
N ILE A 111 -6.55 1.32 10.89
CA ILE A 111 -5.54 0.44 10.31
C ILE A 111 -6.18 -0.94 10.16
N GLU A 112 -6.04 -1.54 8.99
CA GLU A 112 -6.61 -2.84 8.67
C GLU A 112 -5.55 -3.77 8.06
N LYS A 113 -5.69 -5.07 8.35
CA LYS A 113 -4.97 -6.13 7.63
C LYS A 113 -5.86 -6.67 6.51
N ILE A 114 -5.33 -6.80 5.31
CA ILE A 114 -6.00 -7.50 4.22
C ILE A 114 -5.70 -9.00 4.36
N GLU A 115 -6.75 -9.82 4.35
CA GLU A 115 -6.68 -11.28 4.40
C GLU A 115 -6.75 -11.87 2.98
N SER A 116 -7.77 -12.65 2.66
CA SER A 116 -7.80 -13.48 1.45
C SER A 116 -8.01 -12.65 0.17
N THR A 117 -8.84 -11.61 0.28
CA THR A 117 -9.29 -10.76 -0.83
C THR A 117 -9.30 -9.29 -0.41
N LEU A 118 -9.35 -8.36 -1.37
CA LEU A 118 -9.44 -6.93 -1.07
C LEU A 118 -10.67 -6.56 -0.22
N ASN A 119 -11.73 -7.37 -0.20
CA ASN A 119 -12.92 -7.13 0.61
C ASN A 119 -12.84 -7.78 2.00
N ASP A 120 -11.86 -8.66 2.22
CA ASP A 120 -11.67 -9.41 3.46
C ASP A 120 -10.60 -8.69 4.28
N LYS A 121 -11.05 -7.77 5.15
CA LYS A 121 -10.20 -6.90 5.95
C LYS A 121 -10.52 -7.03 7.43
N ILE A 122 -9.48 -7.10 8.25
CA ILE A 122 -9.59 -7.17 9.70
C ILE A 122 -9.05 -5.87 10.30
N PRO A 123 -9.89 -5.07 10.99
CA PRO A 123 -9.45 -3.90 11.71
C PRO A 123 -8.46 -4.27 12.83
N LEU A 124 -7.36 -3.53 12.92
CA LEU A 124 -6.37 -3.68 13.99
C LEU A 124 -6.68 -2.72 15.13
N LYS A 125 -6.72 -3.25 16.35
CA LYS A 125 -7.07 -2.46 17.53
C LYS A 125 -5.92 -1.52 17.90
N SER A 126 -6.18 -0.22 17.81
CA SER A 126 -5.28 0.81 18.32
C SER A 126 -5.55 1.13 19.79
N PRO A 127 -4.52 1.46 20.60
CA PRO A 127 -4.69 1.89 21.99
C PRO A 127 -5.35 3.27 22.12
N ILE A 128 -5.37 4.05 21.03
CA ILE A 128 -5.98 5.39 20.96
C ILE A 128 -6.86 5.51 19.72
N LYS A 129 -7.76 6.50 19.73
CA LYS A 129 -8.44 6.92 18.51
C LYS A 129 -7.48 7.77 17.69
N MET A 130 -7.24 7.35 16.45
CA MET A 130 -6.26 7.97 15.57
C MET A 130 -6.94 8.95 14.63
N ASP A 131 -6.17 9.95 14.21
CA ASP A 131 -6.41 10.79 13.05
C ASP A 131 -5.07 10.93 12.30
N THR A 132 -5.11 11.31 11.02
CA THR A 132 -3.91 11.56 10.20
C THR A 132 -2.86 10.43 10.19
N VAL A 133 -3.31 9.16 10.18
CA VAL A 133 -2.42 7.98 10.20
C VAL A 133 -1.41 8.00 9.05
N THR A 134 -0.13 7.80 9.38
CA THR A 134 0.99 7.73 8.43
C THR A 134 1.96 6.61 8.80
N PHE A 135 2.34 5.78 7.83
CA PHE A 135 3.37 4.74 7.98
C PHE A 135 4.77 5.29 7.63
N HIS A 136 5.78 4.91 8.43
CA HIS A 136 7.19 5.32 8.25
C HIS A 136 8.14 4.14 7.95
N GLY A 137 7.58 2.97 7.65
CA GLY A 137 8.33 1.77 7.32
C GLY A 137 8.68 0.89 8.52
N TRP A 138 9.30 -0.24 8.21
CA TRP A 138 9.59 -1.32 9.16
C TRP A 138 11.03 -1.26 9.68
N SER A 139 11.20 -1.54 10.97
CA SER A 139 12.51 -1.75 11.60
C SER A 139 12.38 -2.81 12.69
N ASN A 140 13.25 -3.82 12.68
CA ASN A 140 13.23 -4.93 13.65
C ASN A 140 11.84 -5.56 13.85
N ASN A 141 11.16 -5.89 12.75
CA ASN A 141 9.78 -6.42 12.74
C ASN A 141 8.70 -5.49 13.30
N LYS A 142 8.98 -4.19 13.42
CA LYS A 142 8.01 -3.20 13.89
C LYS A 142 7.76 -2.11 12.86
N LEU A 143 6.50 -1.84 12.58
CA LEU A 143 6.07 -0.73 11.75
C LEU A 143 6.00 0.54 12.61
N LEU A 144 6.74 1.58 12.22
CA LEU A 144 6.63 2.89 12.85
C LEU A 144 5.43 3.63 12.24
N ILE A 145 4.56 4.12 13.10
CA ILE A 145 3.34 4.85 12.71
C ILE A 145 3.32 6.19 13.45
N THR A 146 2.88 7.23 12.76
CA THR A 146 2.49 8.49 13.41
C THR A 146 1.03 8.79 13.14
N CYS A 147 0.35 9.34 14.12
CA CYS A 147 -1.01 9.83 14.02
C CYS A 147 -1.20 11.00 14.98
N ASP A 148 -2.23 11.80 14.77
CA ASP A 148 -2.74 12.70 15.80
C ASP A 148 -3.76 11.94 16.67
N GLU A 149 -3.87 12.31 17.94
CA GLU A 149 -4.95 11.81 18.78
C GLU A 149 -6.26 12.50 18.39
N PHE A 150 -7.30 11.71 18.11
CA PHE A 150 -8.59 12.22 17.64
C PHE A 150 -9.18 13.26 18.60
N LEU A 151 -9.58 14.42 18.09
CA LEU A 151 -10.05 15.61 18.83
C LEU A 151 -8.98 16.32 19.69
N ASN A 152 -7.71 15.94 19.58
CA ASN A 152 -6.58 16.60 20.22
C ASN A 152 -5.58 17.08 19.16
N LEU A 153 -6.05 18.00 18.31
CA LEU A 153 -5.31 18.56 17.18
C LEU A 153 -3.96 19.13 17.64
N GLY A 154 -2.87 18.52 17.17
CA GLY A 154 -1.49 18.92 17.48
C GLY A 154 -0.74 17.99 18.44
N ASN A 155 -1.42 17.05 19.10
CA ASN A 155 -0.76 16.00 19.87
C ASN A 155 -0.37 14.82 18.95
N ARG A 156 0.78 14.96 18.30
CA ARG A 156 1.31 13.91 17.41
C ARG A 156 1.88 12.76 18.23
N VAL A 157 1.26 11.60 18.13
CA VAL A 157 1.65 10.36 18.81
C VAL A 157 2.47 9.48 17.86
N LYS A 158 3.41 8.73 18.43
CA LYS A 158 4.13 7.67 17.73
C LYS A 158 3.64 6.33 18.23
N LEU A 159 3.27 5.45 17.31
CA LEU A 159 2.87 4.08 17.59
C LEU A 159 3.88 3.11 16.95
N GLU A 160 3.95 1.91 17.51
CA GLU A 160 4.63 0.76 16.91
C GLU A 160 3.64 -0.38 16.78
N MET A 161 3.58 -0.97 15.58
CA MET A 161 2.83 -2.21 15.34
C MET A 161 3.81 -3.37 15.15
N ASP A 162 3.62 -4.46 15.88
CA ASP A 162 4.39 -5.68 15.73
C ASP A 162 3.99 -6.46 14.47
N GLY A 163 4.96 -6.97 13.71
CA GLY A 163 4.74 -7.64 12.42
C GLY A 163 4.22 -9.07 12.52
N ASP A 164 4.32 -9.69 13.70
CA ASP A 164 3.86 -11.06 13.94
C ASP A 164 2.52 -11.07 14.69
N THR A 165 2.40 -10.24 15.73
CA THR A 165 1.19 -10.19 16.57
C THR A 165 0.15 -9.17 16.11
N PHE A 166 0.54 -8.21 15.26
CA PHE A 166 -0.26 -7.06 14.85
C PHE A 166 -0.71 -6.16 16.02
N GLU A 167 -0.10 -6.31 17.19
CA GLU A 167 -0.38 -5.46 18.35
C GLU A 167 0.20 -4.06 18.14
N ILE A 168 -0.63 -3.03 18.37
CA ILE A 168 -0.25 -1.62 18.26
C ILE A 168 -0.04 -1.05 19.66
N THR A 169 1.13 -0.47 19.89
CA THR A 169 1.53 0.13 21.19
C THR A 169 2.02 1.56 21.02
N ILE A 170 1.92 2.37 22.07
CA ILE A 170 2.45 3.74 22.06
C ILE A 170 3.96 3.70 22.29
N LYS A 171 4.72 4.31 21.38
CA LYS A 171 6.18 4.36 21.47
C LYS A 171 6.61 5.38 22.53
N GLY A 172 7.28 4.90 23.59
CA GLY A 172 7.85 5.75 24.64
C GLY A 172 7.15 5.69 26.00
N LEU A 173 6.11 4.86 26.14
CA LEU A 173 5.57 4.45 27.44
C LEU A 173 6.15 3.05 27.75
N ASN A 174 7.24 3.02 28.51
CA ASN A 174 7.73 1.81 29.19
C ASN A 174 7.32 1.86 30.66
#